data_AF-T1HP02-F1
#
_entry.id   AF-T1HP02-F1
#
_cell.length_a   1.000
_cell.length_b   1.000
_cell.length_c   1.000
_cell.angle_alpha   90.00
_cell.angle_beta   90.00
_cell.angle_gamma   90.00
#
_symmetry.space_group_name_H-M   'P 1'
#
loop_
_entity.id
_entity.type
_entity.pdbx_description
1 polymer ?
#
loop_
_entity_poly.entity_id
_entity_poly.type
_entity_poly.pdbx_seq_one_letter_code
_entity_poly.pdbx_strand_id
1 'polypeptide(L)'
;KDYLNICEDSTPQVLDGCIKNSLEQLKPLFKKGAPELDLPSMEPLHIDRLEMHEGQRNFKMKYTLTDLKVYGISDYEVKEVRTNMKDLKFNTTMFTKKADFIGNYDIDGQVLVIPVKGNGKVVHNFTDVTLKFTVILEKYQKDGEDFVRVKLVKMNISPKNAKVNFTNLFNGDKTL
;
A
#
# COMPACT_ATOMS: atom_id res chain seq x y z
N LYS A 1 -14.56 -17.50 -13.96
CA LYS A 1 -15.32 -16.76 -12.92
C LYS A 1 -14.99 -15.30 -13.15
N ASP A 2 -15.99 -14.47 -13.43
CA ASP A 2 -15.76 -13.03 -13.56
C ASP A 2 -15.48 -12.45 -12.18
N TYR A 3 -14.23 -12.01 -12.00
CA TYR A 3 -13.77 -11.37 -10.77
C TYR A 3 -14.16 -9.90 -10.69
N LEU A 4 -14.61 -9.32 -11.81
CA LEU A 4 -14.86 -7.90 -11.98
C LEU A 4 -16.27 -7.68 -12.52
N ASN A 5 -16.97 -6.68 -11.98
CA ASN A 5 -18.14 -6.15 -12.66
C ASN A 5 -17.67 -5.17 -13.73
N ILE A 6 -18.19 -5.34 -14.93
CA ILE A 6 -17.91 -4.45 -16.06
C ILE A 6 -18.75 -3.18 -15.87
N CYS A 7 -18.09 -2.03 -15.91
CA CYS A 7 -18.74 -0.72 -15.89
C CYS A 7 -18.91 -0.22 -17.33
N GLU A 8 -20.08 -0.45 -17.91
CA GLU A 8 -20.37 -0.09 -19.32
C GLU A 8 -20.61 1.41 -19.52
N ASP A 9 -21.22 2.07 -18.54
CA ASP A 9 -21.50 3.50 -18.60
C ASP A 9 -20.27 4.32 -18.17
N SER A 10 -19.80 5.18 -19.08
CA SER A 10 -18.64 6.06 -18.87
C SER A 10 -19.00 7.45 -18.33
N THR A 11 -20.29 7.72 -18.08
CA THR A 11 -20.77 8.92 -17.42
C THR A 11 -20.13 9.01 -16.03
N PRO A 12 -19.43 10.11 -15.68
CA PRO A 12 -18.53 10.13 -14.53
C PRO A 12 -19.13 9.64 -13.21
N GLN A 13 -20.33 10.12 -12.83
CA GLN A 13 -20.96 9.75 -11.56
C GLN A 13 -21.39 8.28 -11.53
N VAL A 14 -21.85 7.74 -12.66
CA VAL A 14 -22.26 6.34 -12.79
C VAL A 14 -21.02 5.45 -12.75
N LEU A 15 -19.98 5.82 -13.48
CA LEU A 15 -18.70 5.13 -13.51
C LEU A 15 -18.03 5.09 -12.14
N ASP A 16 -17.97 6.23 -11.43
CA ASP A 16 -17.39 6.31 -10.09
C ASP A 16 -18.11 5.39 -9.10
N GLY A 17 -19.45 5.36 -9.16
CA GLY A 17 -20.27 4.45 -8.36
C GLY A 17 -20.04 2.97 -8.71
N CYS A 18 -19.97 2.64 -9.99
CA CYS A 18 -19.72 1.29 -10.46
C CYS A 18 -18.33 0.78 -10.04
N ILE A 19 -17.29 1.60 -10.19
CA ILE A 19 -15.93 1.25 -9.77
C ILE A 19 -15.86 1.08 -8.25
N LYS A 20 -16.51 1.97 -7.50
CA LYS A 20 -16.62 1.84 -6.03
C LYS A 20 -17.22 0.49 -5.65
N ASN A 21 -18.33 0.11 -6.26
CA ASN A 21 -18.98 -1.19 -5.99
C ASN A 21 -18.10 -2.38 -6.39
N SER A 22 -17.39 -2.26 -7.52
CA SER A 22 -16.46 -3.29 -7.98
C SER A 22 -15.31 -3.49 -6.99
N LEU A 23 -14.73 -2.40 -6.49
CA LEU A 23 -13.68 -2.46 -5.46
C LEU A 23 -14.17 -3.09 -4.16
N GLU A 24 -15.41 -2.84 -3.75
CA GLU A 24 -16.00 -3.50 -2.57
C GLU A 24 -16.19 -5.01 -2.79
N GLN A 25 -16.60 -5.43 -3.99
CA GLN A 25 -16.79 -6.84 -4.33
C GLN A 25 -15.47 -7.60 -4.52
N LEU A 26 -14.38 -6.91 -4.84
CA LEU A 26 -13.04 -7.50 -4.94
C LEU A 26 -12.41 -7.85 -3.59
N LYS A 27 -12.95 -7.37 -2.46
CA LYS A 27 -12.38 -7.63 -1.13
C LYS A 27 -12.11 -9.11 -0.84
N PRO A 28 -13.03 -10.07 -1.11
CA PRO A 28 -12.76 -11.48 -0.85
C PRO A 28 -11.61 -12.03 -1.70
N LEU A 29 -11.47 -11.51 -2.93
CA LEU A 29 -10.38 -11.86 -3.82
C LEU A 29 -9.05 -11.31 -3.28
N PHE A 30 -8.98 -10.02 -2.94
CA PHE A 30 -7.77 -9.42 -2.36
C PHE A 30 -7.37 -10.08 -1.04
N LYS A 31 -8.34 -10.44 -0.20
CA LYS A 31 -8.08 -11.13 1.06
C LYS A 31 -7.39 -12.47 0.84
N LYS A 32 -7.83 -13.26 -0.13
CA LYS A 32 -7.28 -14.60 -0.42
C LYS A 32 -6.08 -14.59 -1.37
N GLY A 33 -5.99 -13.58 -2.23
CA GLY A 33 -5.16 -13.61 -3.43
C GLY A 33 -5.79 -14.47 -4.54
N ALA A 34 -5.16 -14.42 -5.71
CA ALA A 34 -5.44 -15.25 -6.87
C ALA A 34 -4.12 -15.52 -7.60
N PRO A 35 -3.40 -16.61 -7.25
CA PRO A 35 -2.10 -16.94 -7.85
C PRO A 35 -2.15 -17.07 -9.37
N GLU A 36 -3.29 -17.49 -9.93
CA GLU A 36 -3.50 -17.58 -11.38
C GLU A 36 -3.52 -16.22 -12.10
N LEU A 37 -3.64 -15.13 -11.33
CA LEU A 37 -3.59 -13.74 -11.80
C LEU A 37 -2.33 -13.01 -11.29
N ASP A 38 -1.36 -13.74 -10.71
CA ASP A 38 -0.21 -13.17 -9.98
C ASP A 38 -0.63 -12.17 -8.88
N LEU A 39 -1.82 -12.37 -8.30
CA LEU A 39 -2.36 -11.52 -7.24
C LEU A 39 -2.03 -12.15 -5.88
N PRO A 40 -1.12 -11.56 -5.07
CA PRO A 40 -0.85 -12.06 -3.73
C PRO A 40 -2.05 -11.86 -2.80
N SER A 41 -2.09 -12.63 -1.72
CA SER A 41 -3.00 -12.34 -0.60
C SER A 41 -2.63 -10.98 0.02
N MET A 42 -3.65 -10.24 0.44
CA MET A 42 -3.50 -9.01 1.22
C MET A 42 -3.71 -9.25 2.73
N GLU A 43 -3.96 -10.49 3.15
CA GLU A 43 -4.14 -10.90 4.56
C GLU A 43 -3.50 -12.27 4.87
N PRO A 44 -2.20 -12.31 5.24
CA PRO A 44 -1.28 -11.18 5.18
C PRO A 44 -0.77 -10.91 3.76
N LEU A 45 -0.50 -9.65 3.46
CA LEU A 45 0.43 -9.31 2.39
C LEU A 45 1.85 -9.63 2.84
N HIS A 46 2.53 -10.49 2.08
CA HIS A 46 3.93 -10.81 2.30
C HIS A 46 4.83 -9.98 1.40
N ILE A 47 5.86 -9.36 1.97
CA ILE A 47 6.88 -8.61 1.23
C ILE A 47 8.25 -9.10 1.71
N ASP A 48 8.99 -9.73 0.80
CA ASP A 48 10.28 -10.35 1.11
C ASP A 48 11.31 -9.33 1.60
N ARG A 49 11.37 -8.17 0.93
CA ARG A 49 12.32 -7.10 1.22
C ARG A 49 11.77 -5.74 0.81
N LEU A 50 11.89 -4.76 1.69
CA LEU A 50 11.62 -3.36 1.39
C LEU A 50 12.79 -2.50 1.89
N GLU A 51 13.39 -1.73 0.99
CA GLU A 51 14.46 -0.78 1.32
C GLU A 51 13.95 0.65 1.18
N MET A 52 14.20 1.45 2.20
CA MET A 52 13.87 2.87 2.22
C MET A 52 15.12 3.67 2.55
N HIS A 53 15.32 4.75 1.80
CA HIS A 53 16.42 5.68 1.95
C HIS A 53 15.84 7.07 2.09
N GLU A 54 15.86 7.60 3.32
CA GLU A 54 15.39 8.94 3.60
C GLU A 54 16.57 9.80 4.03
N GLY A 55 16.68 11.01 3.46
CA GLY A 55 17.89 11.79 3.64
C GLY A 55 17.74 13.24 3.26
N GLN A 56 17.69 14.13 4.26
CA GLN A 56 17.84 15.58 4.07
C GLN A 56 18.60 16.21 5.22
N ARG A 57 19.63 17.00 4.88
CA ARG A 57 20.46 17.75 5.84
C ARG A 57 20.99 16.86 6.97
N ASN A 58 20.38 17.00 8.14
CA ASN A 58 20.78 16.38 9.39
C ASN A 58 19.99 15.11 9.71
N PHE A 59 19.15 14.63 8.80
CA PHE A 59 18.44 13.36 8.92
C PHE A 59 18.85 12.47 7.76
N LYS A 60 19.44 11.31 8.06
CA LYS A 60 19.77 10.29 7.07
C LYS A 60 19.44 8.94 7.66
N MET A 61 18.58 8.18 7.01
CA MET A 61 18.14 6.87 7.46
C MET A 61 18.14 5.91 6.29
N LYS A 62 18.90 4.84 6.40
CA LYS A 62 18.71 3.62 5.62
C LYS A 62 17.92 2.64 6.48
N TYR A 63 16.81 2.18 5.94
CA TYR A 63 15.91 1.25 6.62
C TYR A 63 15.64 0.07 5.71
N THR A 64 15.96 -1.13 6.15
CA THR A 64 15.68 -2.38 5.44
C THR A 64 14.69 -3.21 6.24
N LEU A 65 13.58 -3.57 5.63
CA LEU A 65 12.64 -4.58 6.14
C LEU A 65 12.81 -5.88 5.38
N THR A 66 12.69 -7.00 6.09
CA THR A 66 12.61 -8.33 5.47
C THR A 66 11.57 -9.20 6.15
N ASP A 67 11.02 -10.19 5.43
CA ASP A 67 9.94 -11.08 5.91
C ASP A 67 8.78 -10.26 6.51
N LEU A 68 8.38 -9.21 5.78
CA LEU A 68 7.31 -8.32 6.22
C LEU A 68 5.97 -8.97 5.97
N LYS A 69 5.11 -8.95 6.98
CA LYS A 69 3.72 -9.38 6.92
C LYS A 69 2.83 -8.22 7.31
N VAL A 70 1.92 -7.86 6.40
CA VAL A 70 0.97 -6.77 6.59
C VAL A 70 -0.43 -7.34 6.77
N TYR A 71 -1.13 -6.91 7.82
CA TYR A 71 -2.47 -7.36 8.18
C TYR A 71 -3.44 -6.19 8.33
N GLY A 72 -4.73 -6.44 8.17
CA GLY A 72 -5.83 -5.48 8.33
C GLY A 72 -6.10 -4.58 7.11
N ILE A 73 -5.31 -4.70 6.05
CA ILE A 73 -5.43 -3.86 4.85
C ILE A 73 -6.53 -4.33 3.89
N SER A 74 -7.00 -5.59 3.94
CA SER A 74 -8.11 -6.04 3.10
C SER A 74 -9.47 -5.56 3.59
N ASP A 75 -9.58 -5.24 4.87
CA ASP A 75 -10.82 -4.81 5.50
C ASP A 75 -11.00 -3.28 5.36
N TYR A 76 -10.68 -2.75 4.17
CA TYR A 76 -10.83 -1.34 3.83
C TYR A 76 -12.31 -0.96 3.60
N GLU A 77 -12.60 0.32 3.48
CA GLU A 77 -13.86 0.87 3.02
C GLU A 77 -13.56 1.91 1.93
N VAL A 78 -14.22 1.80 0.78
CA VAL A 78 -14.05 2.76 -0.30
C VAL A 78 -14.87 4.01 0.01
N LYS A 79 -14.17 5.10 0.37
CA LYS A 79 -14.81 6.37 0.72
C LYS A 79 -15.19 7.15 -0.52
N GLU A 80 -14.28 7.24 -1.48
CA GLU A 80 -14.47 8.06 -2.68
C GLU A 80 -13.74 7.44 -3.88
N VAL A 81 -14.36 7.54 -5.06
CA VAL A 81 -13.75 7.26 -6.36
C VAL A 81 -14.01 8.48 -7.24
N ARG A 82 -12.99 8.91 -7.99
CA ARG A 82 -13.10 9.92 -9.04
C ARG A 82 -12.34 9.49 -10.26
N THR A 83 -13.04 9.41 -11.37
CA THR A 83 -12.50 8.93 -12.64
C THR A 83 -12.41 10.05 -13.66
N ASN A 84 -11.31 10.10 -14.38
CA ASN A 84 -11.14 10.92 -15.57
C ASN A 84 -10.74 10.01 -16.74
N MET A 85 -11.71 9.65 -17.56
CA MET A 85 -11.50 8.77 -18.71
C MET A 85 -10.71 9.43 -19.85
N LYS A 86 -10.65 10.77 -19.92
CA LYS A 86 -9.80 11.46 -20.91
C LYS A 86 -8.32 11.26 -20.61
N ASP A 87 -7.97 11.31 -19.33
CA ASP A 87 -6.59 11.13 -18.85
C ASP A 87 -6.29 9.69 -18.40
N LEU A 88 -7.26 8.78 -18.53
CA LEU A 88 -7.23 7.40 -18.01
C LEU A 88 -6.75 7.33 -16.56
N LYS A 89 -7.28 8.23 -15.73
CA LYS A 89 -6.84 8.45 -14.35
C LYS A 89 -7.95 8.16 -13.37
N PHE A 90 -7.62 7.38 -12.34
CA PHE A 90 -8.51 7.01 -11.25
C PHE A 90 -7.92 7.50 -9.94
N ASN A 91 -8.71 8.23 -9.16
CA ASN A 91 -8.34 8.61 -7.81
C ASN A 91 -9.30 7.94 -6.84
N THR A 92 -8.75 7.26 -5.83
CA THR A 92 -9.55 6.51 -4.87
C THR A 92 -9.08 6.84 -3.47
N THR A 93 -10.03 7.15 -2.59
CA THR A 93 -9.80 7.27 -1.16
C THR A 93 -10.40 6.06 -0.47
N MET A 94 -9.58 5.31 0.25
CA MET A 94 -9.99 4.18 1.07
C MET A 94 -9.63 4.43 2.53
N PHE A 95 -10.31 3.72 3.42
CA PHE A 95 -10.07 3.77 4.86
C PHE A 95 -9.98 2.36 5.44
N THR A 96 -9.01 2.08 6.29
CA THR A 96 -9.03 0.88 7.14
C THR A 96 -8.86 1.27 8.60
N LYS A 97 -9.51 0.55 9.51
CA LYS A 97 -9.38 0.80 10.96
C LYS A 97 -8.01 0.43 11.49
N LYS A 98 -7.33 -0.53 10.86
CA LYS A 98 -6.07 -1.08 11.35
C LYS A 98 -5.19 -1.51 10.19
N ALA A 99 -3.89 -1.25 10.28
CA ALA A 99 -2.87 -1.87 9.46
C ALA A 99 -1.69 -2.25 10.35
N ASP A 100 -1.44 -3.54 10.51
CA ASP A 100 -0.32 -4.05 11.31
C ASP A 100 0.80 -4.55 10.41
N PHE A 101 2.03 -4.29 10.81
CA PHE A 101 3.22 -4.71 10.10
C PHE A 101 4.10 -5.46 11.09
N ILE A 102 4.51 -6.67 10.73
CA ILE A 102 5.42 -7.49 11.51
C ILE A 102 6.52 -7.96 10.58
N GLY A 103 7.78 -7.84 11.01
CA GLY A 103 8.91 -8.31 10.21
C GLY A 103 10.23 -8.19 10.93
N ASN A 104 11.31 -8.30 10.17
CA ASN A 104 12.66 -7.96 10.62
C ASN A 104 13.02 -6.57 10.11
N TYR A 105 13.81 -5.83 10.88
CA TYR A 105 14.35 -4.55 10.48
C TYR A 105 15.87 -4.51 10.63
N ASP A 106 16.50 -3.70 9.80
CA ASP A 106 17.87 -3.23 9.92
C ASP A 106 17.87 -1.72 9.65
N ILE A 107 18.29 -0.96 10.66
CA ILE A 107 18.44 0.49 10.62
C ILE A 107 19.92 0.83 10.67
N ASP A 108 20.34 1.68 9.74
CA ASP A 108 21.59 2.43 9.82
C ASP A 108 21.33 3.88 9.42
N GLY A 109 21.51 4.80 10.34
CA GLY A 109 21.26 6.21 10.10
C GLY A 109 21.82 7.13 11.16
N GLN A 110 21.43 8.39 11.04
CA GLN A 110 21.88 9.49 11.86
C GLN A 110 20.78 10.55 11.95
N VAL A 111 20.48 10.95 13.19
CA VAL A 111 19.61 12.07 13.51
C VAL A 111 20.46 13.15 14.16
N LEU A 112 20.62 14.29 13.49
CA LEU A 112 21.59 15.33 13.84
C LEU A 112 23.01 14.77 13.94
N VAL A 113 23.52 14.64 15.16
CA VAL A 113 24.84 14.07 15.47
C VAL A 113 24.74 12.66 16.07
N ILE A 114 23.52 12.18 16.36
CA ILE A 114 23.28 10.92 17.05
C ILE A 114 23.18 9.80 16.01
N PRO A 115 24.09 8.81 16.02
CA PRO A 115 23.95 7.63 15.18
C PRO A 115 22.78 6.77 15.68
N VAL A 116 21.94 6.33 14.75
CA VAL A 116 20.85 5.39 15.02
C VAL A 116 21.20 4.10 14.29
N LYS A 117 21.48 3.06 15.08
CA LYS A 117 21.73 1.72 14.55
C LYS A 117 20.93 0.70 15.33
N GLY A 118 20.48 -0.33 14.65
CA GLY A 118 19.82 -1.45 15.30
C GLY A 118 19.27 -2.42 14.29
N ASN A 119 19.17 -3.67 14.70
CA ASN A 119 18.53 -4.71 13.93
C ASN A 119 17.78 -5.63 14.88
N GLY A 120 16.70 -6.22 14.38
CA GLY A 120 15.85 -7.10 15.17
C GLY A 120 14.46 -7.25 14.59
N LYS A 121 13.49 -7.52 15.46
CA LYS A 121 12.07 -7.58 15.12
C LYS A 121 11.43 -6.22 15.23
N VAL A 122 10.48 -5.99 14.33
CA VAL A 122 9.67 -4.79 14.30
C VAL A 122 8.19 -5.16 14.30
N VAL A 123 7.42 -4.46 15.13
CA VAL A 123 5.96 -4.52 15.14
C VAL A 123 5.43 -3.09 15.05
N HIS A 124 4.77 -2.76 13.94
CA HIS A 124 4.07 -1.48 13.77
C HIS A 124 2.57 -1.73 13.77
N ASN A 125 1.83 -0.86 14.46
CA ASN A 125 0.37 -0.86 14.48
C ASN A 125 -0.09 0.55 14.08
N PHE A 126 -0.76 0.64 12.94
CA PHE A 126 -1.42 1.86 12.51
C PHE A 126 -2.92 1.74 12.74
N THR A 127 -3.55 2.81 13.23
CA THR A 127 -5.00 2.86 13.40
C THR A 127 -5.61 4.06 12.68
N ASP A 128 -6.85 3.86 12.22
CA ASP A 128 -7.62 4.82 11.41
C ASP A 128 -6.79 5.34 10.23
N VAL A 129 -6.47 4.44 9.31
CA VAL A 129 -5.59 4.68 8.16
C VAL A 129 -6.40 5.14 6.96
N THR A 130 -6.08 6.32 6.45
CA THR A 130 -6.58 6.78 5.15
C THR A 130 -5.55 6.45 4.06
N LEU A 131 -6.01 5.81 3.00
CA LEU A 131 -5.22 5.45 1.82
C LEU A 131 -5.74 6.25 0.62
N LYS A 132 -4.88 6.98 -0.06
CA LYS A 132 -5.22 7.69 -1.30
C LYS A 132 -4.39 7.11 -2.44
N PHE A 133 -5.08 6.59 -3.45
CA PHE A 133 -4.48 6.06 -4.65
C PHE A 133 -4.75 7.00 -5.83
N THR A 134 -3.74 7.20 -6.65
CA THR A 134 -3.88 7.74 -8.01
C THR A 134 -3.30 6.71 -8.97
N VAL A 135 -4.16 6.10 -9.78
CA VAL A 135 -3.78 5.15 -10.82
C VAL A 135 -3.90 5.85 -12.16
N ILE A 136 -2.86 5.75 -12.98
CA ILE A 136 -2.84 6.24 -14.36
C ILE A 136 -2.65 5.02 -15.26
N LEU A 137 -3.53 4.86 -16.23
CA LEU A 137 -3.43 3.81 -17.24
C LEU A 137 -2.89 4.39 -18.56
N GLU A 138 -2.42 3.51 -19.42
CA GLU A 138 -2.14 3.82 -20.82
C GLU A 138 -2.67 2.73 -21.73
N LYS A 139 -3.09 3.13 -22.93
CA LYS A 139 -3.51 2.19 -23.97
C LYS A 139 -2.29 1.54 -24.62
N TYR A 140 -2.42 0.29 -25.00
CA TYR A 140 -1.48 -0.40 -25.87
C TYR A 140 -2.24 -1.33 -26.80
N GLN A 141 -1.68 -1.60 -27.97
CA GLN A 141 -2.26 -2.57 -28.89
C GLN A 141 -1.55 -3.91 -28.79
N LYS A 142 -2.33 -4.98 -28.86
CA LYS A 142 -1.84 -6.35 -28.95
C LYS A 142 -2.78 -7.13 -29.86
N ASP A 143 -2.23 -7.81 -30.85
CA ASP A 143 -3.00 -8.65 -31.79
C ASP A 143 -4.15 -7.90 -32.51
N GLY A 144 -3.98 -6.59 -32.74
CA GLY A 144 -4.99 -5.73 -33.38
C GLY A 144 -6.11 -5.25 -32.45
N GLU A 145 -6.09 -5.63 -31.18
CA GLU A 145 -7.03 -5.20 -30.15
C GLU A 145 -6.42 -4.14 -29.22
N ASP A 146 -7.27 -3.21 -28.75
CA ASP A 146 -6.89 -2.18 -27.79
C ASP A 146 -6.98 -2.74 -26.36
N PHE A 147 -5.88 -2.65 -25.62
CA PHE A 147 -5.80 -3.00 -24.21
C PHE A 147 -5.38 -1.78 -23.38
N VAL A 148 -5.57 -1.88 -22.06
CA VAL A 148 -5.04 -0.91 -21.09
C VAL A 148 -4.09 -1.59 -20.13
N ARG A 149 -3.07 -0.89 -19.70
CA ARG A 149 -2.16 -1.32 -18.62
C ARG A 149 -1.93 -0.21 -17.63
N VAL A 150 -1.56 -0.57 -16.41
CA VAL A 150 -1.19 0.40 -15.38
C VAL A 150 0.15 1.02 -15.75
N LYS A 151 0.16 2.33 -15.97
CA LYS A 151 1.37 3.12 -16.21
C LYS A 151 2.02 3.56 -14.91
N LEU A 152 1.21 4.01 -13.95
CA LEU A 152 1.68 4.56 -12.69
C LEU A 152 0.65 4.38 -11.59
N VAL A 153 1.12 3.99 -10.41
CA VAL A 153 0.36 4.06 -9.17
C VAL A 153 1.10 5.00 -8.23
N LYS A 154 0.40 6.02 -7.75
CA LYS A 154 0.83 6.84 -6.61
C LYS A 154 -0.05 6.49 -5.42
N MET A 155 0.57 6.28 -4.28
CA MET A 155 -0.12 5.98 -3.04
C MET A 155 0.32 6.96 -1.96
N ASN A 156 -0.64 7.47 -1.19
CA ASN A 156 -0.39 8.21 0.03
C ASN A 156 -1.09 7.48 1.18
N ILE A 157 -0.34 7.18 2.23
CA ILE A 157 -0.81 6.48 3.43
C ILE A 157 -0.77 7.47 4.58
N SER A 158 -1.91 7.67 5.25
CA SER A 158 -2.06 8.63 6.34
C SER A 158 -2.73 7.95 7.54
N PRO A 159 -1.96 7.36 8.46
CA PRO A 159 -2.50 6.84 9.73
C PRO A 159 -2.83 7.98 10.69
N LYS A 160 -3.93 7.86 11.46
CA LYS A 160 -4.23 8.81 12.54
C LYS A 160 -3.33 8.58 13.74
N ASN A 161 -3.05 7.31 14.07
CA ASN A 161 -2.14 6.93 15.14
C ASN A 161 -1.16 5.86 14.66
N ALA A 162 0.05 5.90 15.19
CA ALA A 162 1.07 4.90 14.97
C ALA A 162 1.69 4.48 16.30
N LYS A 163 1.80 3.18 16.52
CA LYS A 163 2.61 2.58 17.58
C LYS A 163 3.66 1.71 16.93
N VAL A 164 4.90 1.92 17.31
CA VAL A 164 6.05 1.25 16.71
C VAL A 164 6.90 0.67 17.82
N ASN A 165 7.22 -0.62 17.71
CA ASN A 165 8.11 -1.31 18.62
C ASN A 165 9.27 -1.93 17.84
N PHE A 166 10.48 -1.49 18.17
CA PHE A 166 11.73 -2.03 17.68
C PHE A 166 12.42 -2.78 18.82
N THR A 167 12.70 -4.06 18.61
CA THR A 167 13.58 -4.78 19.54
C THR A 167 15.04 -4.47 19.20
N ASN A 168 15.89 -4.23 20.22
CA ASN A 168 17.34 -4.05 20.02
C ASN A 168 17.73 -2.81 19.18
N LEU A 169 16.96 -1.72 19.30
CA LEU A 169 17.40 -0.41 18.85
C LEU A 169 18.59 0.06 19.72
N PHE A 170 19.53 0.79 19.13
CA PHE A 170 20.79 1.22 19.78
C PHE A 170 21.62 0.07 20.36
N ASN A 171 21.57 -1.11 19.71
CA ASN A 171 22.21 -2.34 20.21
C ASN A 171 21.78 -2.72 21.65
N GLY A 172 20.56 -2.33 22.06
CA GLY A 172 19.98 -2.67 23.35
C GLY A 172 20.37 -1.75 24.50
N ASP A 173 21.00 -0.60 24.21
CA ASP A 173 21.21 0.44 25.22
C ASP A 173 19.85 0.97 25.71
N LYS A 174 19.55 0.75 26.99
CA LYS A 174 18.27 1.13 27.61
C LYS A 174 18.21 2.60 28.05
N THR A 175 19.32 3.33 27.92
CA THR A 175 19.37 4.77 28.21
C THR A 175 18.94 5.63 27.02
N LEU A 176 18.77 5.00 25.84
CA LEU A 176 18.40 5.61 24.56
C LEU A 176 17.08 5.07 24.01
#